data_AF-A0AA42TIG8-F1
#
_entry.id   AF-A0AA42TIG8-F1
#
_cell.length_a   1.000
_cell.length_b   1.000
_cell.length_c   1.000
_cell.angle_alpha   90.00
_cell.angle_beta   90.00
_cell.angle_gamma   90.00
#
_symmetry.space_group_name_H-M   'P 1'
#
loop_
_entity.id
_entity.type
_entity.pdbx_description
1 polymer ?
#
loop_
_entity_poly.entity_id
_entity_poly.type
_entity_poly.pdbx_seq_one_letter_code
_entity_poly.pdbx_strand_id
1 'polypeptide(L)'
;MNNIKNRLPMLNALTTLGDSTSIEGGQVVIETHNGFKITSLPKDIACALAKEILELFDIKAFFYTSHSTGIYDKKYPGLTLQLLEATSDEPYYTIFNVEITRKRSTKYGRQGELLPAGKFRVGKRSSFCNFWRSTNLALPPRLSSFHDYLGNLKNFVLIADEVANRPGRLNSQSLRALSVSADEISRRFLADNNRT
;
A
#
# COMPACT_ATOMS: atom_id res chain seq x y z
N MET A 1 -27.68 -5.84 19.62
CA MET A 1 -26.41 -5.30 20.15
C MET A 1 -25.27 -5.98 19.41
N ASN A 2 -24.58 -5.26 18.52
CA ASN A 2 -23.48 -5.83 17.73
C ASN A 2 -22.22 -5.88 18.60
N ASN A 3 -21.94 -7.05 19.18
CA ASN A 3 -20.68 -7.31 19.86
C ASN A 3 -19.54 -7.16 18.84
N ILE A 4 -18.56 -6.29 19.11
CA ILE A 4 -17.44 -6.02 18.20
C ILE A 4 -16.65 -7.30 17.87
N LYS A 5 -16.66 -8.29 18.77
CA LYS A 5 -16.07 -9.62 18.55
C LYS A 5 -16.70 -10.39 17.39
N ASN A 6 -17.99 -10.17 17.13
CA ASN A 6 -18.69 -10.80 16.01
C ASN A 6 -18.45 -10.06 14.68
N ARG A 7 -18.06 -8.78 14.75
CA ARG A 7 -17.70 -7.97 13.57
C ARG A 7 -16.25 -8.17 13.14
N LEU A 8 -15.36 -8.40 14.12
CA LEU A 8 -13.93 -8.59 13.93
C LEU A 8 -13.49 -10.01 14.38
N PRO A 9 -13.99 -11.06 13.72
CA PRO A 9 -13.80 -12.43 14.17
C PRO A 9 -12.34 -12.89 14.15
N MET A 10 -11.51 -12.43 13.19
CA MET A 10 -10.11 -12.84 13.13
C MET A 10 -9.28 -12.21 14.23
N LEU A 11 -9.45 -10.90 14.48
CA LEU A 11 -8.80 -10.21 15.59
C LEU A 11 -9.21 -10.83 16.93
N ASN A 12 -10.48 -11.17 17.11
CA ASN A 12 -10.95 -11.86 18.31
C ASN A 12 -10.30 -13.25 18.46
N ALA A 13 -10.21 -14.03 17.39
CA ALA A 13 -9.60 -15.36 17.41
C ALA A 13 -8.12 -15.30 17.79
N LEU A 14 -7.34 -14.41 17.15
CA LEU A 14 -5.91 -14.24 17.44
C LEU A 14 -5.68 -13.76 18.87
N THR A 15 -6.45 -12.77 19.31
CA THR A 15 -6.36 -12.26 20.70
C THR A 15 -6.68 -13.37 21.72
N THR A 16 -7.64 -14.23 21.43
CA THR A 16 -8.01 -15.37 22.30
C THR A 16 -6.89 -16.40 22.40
N LEU A 17 -6.13 -16.60 21.33
CA LEU A 17 -4.94 -17.46 21.31
C LEU A 17 -3.72 -16.84 22.00
N GLY A 18 -3.80 -15.57 22.42
CA GLY A 18 -2.67 -14.81 22.95
C GLY A 18 -1.73 -14.27 21.87
N ASP A 19 -2.11 -14.37 20.60
CA ASP A 19 -1.34 -13.83 19.49
C ASP A 19 -1.66 -12.33 19.32
N SER A 20 -0.69 -11.59 18.80
CA SER A 20 -0.82 -10.16 18.54
C SER A 20 -0.74 -9.87 17.05
N THR A 21 -1.48 -8.84 16.61
CA THR A 21 -1.54 -8.45 15.19
C THR A 21 -1.11 -7.01 15.06
N SER A 22 -0.35 -6.69 14.02
CA SER A 22 0.07 -5.34 13.67
C SER A 22 0.06 -5.14 12.15
N ILE A 23 0.16 -3.88 11.72
CA ILE A 23 0.51 -3.53 10.35
C ILE A 23 1.88 -2.85 10.41
N GLU A 24 2.89 -3.43 9.76
CA GLU A 24 4.26 -2.91 9.73
C GLU A 24 4.64 -2.58 8.29
N GLY A 25 4.85 -1.29 7.97
CA GLY A 25 5.24 -0.89 6.62
C GLY A 25 4.22 -1.29 5.55
N GLY A 26 2.93 -1.37 5.90
CA GLY A 26 1.82 -1.80 5.05
C GLY A 26 1.56 -3.30 5.03
N GLN A 27 2.39 -4.13 5.66
CA GLN A 27 2.17 -5.57 5.73
C GLN A 27 1.47 -5.93 7.03
N VAL A 28 0.47 -6.81 6.98
CA VAL A 28 -0.10 -7.41 8.18
C VAL A 28 0.91 -8.40 8.75
N VAL A 29 1.22 -8.25 10.04
CA VAL A 29 2.14 -9.10 10.78
C VAL A 29 1.42 -9.69 11.98
N ILE A 30 1.56 -11.00 12.16
CA ILE A 30 1.10 -11.71 13.36
C ILE A 30 2.33 -12.12 14.15
N GLU A 31 2.38 -11.75 15.43
CA GLU A 31 3.35 -12.28 16.36
C GLU A 31 2.63 -13.24 17.31
N THR A 32 3.00 -14.51 17.24
CA THR A 32 2.38 -15.55 18.06
C THR A 32 2.72 -15.36 19.54
N HIS A 33 1.93 -15.92 20.44
CA HIS A 33 2.21 -15.92 21.89
C HIS A 33 3.59 -16.47 22.27
N ASN A 34 4.22 -17.25 21.39
CA ASN A 34 5.59 -17.78 21.56
C ASN A 34 6.68 -16.89 20.94
N GLY A 35 6.34 -15.69 20.45
CA GLY A 35 7.27 -14.70 19.88
C GLY A 35 7.65 -14.91 18.41
N PHE A 36 7.00 -15.84 17.70
CA PHE A 36 7.27 -16.02 16.26
C PHE A 36 6.50 -14.99 15.42
N LYS A 37 7.23 -14.19 14.64
CA LYS A 37 6.67 -13.22 13.68
C LYS A 37 6.37 -13.86 12.32
N ILE A 38 5.12 -13.74 11.88
CA ILE A 38 4.61 -14.20 10.59
C ILE A 38 4.31 -12.96 9.73
N THR A 39 5.15 -12.72 8.73
CA THR A 39 5.06 -11.55 7.84
C THR A 39 4.58 -11.90 6.42
N SER A 40 4.59 -13.18 6.06
CA SER A 40 4.20 -13.67 4.73
C SER A 40 2.87 -14.43 4.78
N LEU A 41 1.80 -13.70 5.04
CA LEU A 41 0.45 -14.27 5.10
C LEU A 41 -0.13 -14.52 3.69
N PRO A 42 -0.97 -15.57 3.53
CA PRO A 42 -1.81 -15.72 2.33
C PRO A 42 -2.62 -14.44 2.07
N LYS A 43 -2.85 -14.10 0.80
CA LYS A 43 -3.47 -12.83 0.38
C LYS A 43 -4.83 -12.61 1.03
N ASP A 44 -5.67 -13.61 0.99
CA ASP A 44 -7.01 -13.67 1.57
C ASP A 44 -6.99 -13.41 3.08
N ILE A 45 -6.08 -14.07 3.81
CA ILE A 45 -5.88 -13.88 5.25
C ILE A 45 -5.37 -12.46 5.55
N ALA A 46 -4.35 -12.00 4.83
CA ALA A 46 -3.78 -10.66 4.99
C ALA A 46 -4.84 -9.57 4.72
N CYS A 47 -5.60 -9.70 3.64
CA CYS A 47 -6.65 -8.75 3.29
C CYS A 47 -7.79 -8.74 4.32
N ALA A 48 -8.23 -9.90 4.79
CA ALA A 48 -9.30 -9.99 5.79
C ALA A 48 -8.89 -9.33 7.13
N LEU A 49 -7.70 -9.66 7.64
CA LEU A 49 -7.16 -9.02 8.85
C LEU A 49 -6.95 -7.52 8.68
N ALA A 50 -6.43 -7.10 7.53
CA ALA A 50 -6.29 -5.67 7.23
C ALA A 50 -7.65 -4.97 7.29
N LYS A 51 -8.70 -5.51 6.65
CA LYS A 51 -10.05 -4.91 6.69
C LYS A 51 -10.59 -4.80 8.11
N GLU A 52 -10.41 -5.82 8.95
CA GLU A 52 -10.83 -5.77 10.37
C GLU A 52 -10.08 -4.67 11.15
N ILE A 53 -8.77 -4.53 10.95
CA ILE A 53 -7.98 -3.45 11.57
C ILE A 53 -8.45 -2.08 11.07
N LEU A 54 -8.69 -1.94 9.77
CA LEU A 54 -9.17 -0.68 9.20
C LEU A 54 -10.55 -0.29 9.74
N GLU A 55 -11.46 -1.26 9.91
CA GLU A 55 -12.77 -1.06 10.54
C GLU A 55 -12.65 -0.64 12.01
N LEU A 56 -11.73 -1.25 12.76
CA LEU A 56 -11.49 -0.93 14.17
C LEU A 56 -11.04 0.53 14.38
N PHE A 57 -10.26 1.06 13.43
CA PHE A 57 -9.71 2.41 13.49
C PHE A 57 -10.46 3.44 12.63
N ASP A 58 -11.49 3.03 11.89
CA ASP A 58 -12.18 3.87 10.90
C ASP A 58 -11.20 4.52 9.90
N ILE A 59 -10.26 3.73 9.38
CA ILE A 59 -9.23 4.18 8.44
C ILE A 59 -9.63 3.80 7.02
N LYS A 60 -9.77 4.82 6.15
CA LYS A 60 -9.84 4.61 4.71
C LYS A 60 -8.45 4.26 4.17
N ALA A 61 -8.33 3.09 3.54
CA ALA A 61 -7.08 2.60 2.99
C ALA A 61 -7.27 1.94 1.62
N PHE A 62 -6.16 1.60 0.98
CA PHE A 62 -6.13 1.20 -0.42
C PHE A 62 -5.19 0.01 -0.65
N PHE A 63 -5.58 -0.88 -1.56
CA PHE A 63 -4.75 -1.98 -2.05
C PHE A 63 -4.27 -1.72 -3.47
N TYR A 64 -2.99 -2.00 -3.71
CA TYR A 64 -2.40 -1.93 -5.05
C TYR A 64 -2.92 -3.03 -5.98
N THR A 65 -3.29 -2.66 -7.20
CA THR A 65 -3.72 -3.62 -8.24
C THR A 65 -2.77 -3.68 -9.42
N SER A 66 -2.43 -2.53 -10.00
CA SER A 66 -1.65 -2.46 -11.23
C SER A 66 -0.99 -1.09 -11.37
N HIS A 67 -0.17 -0.94 -12.42
CA HIS A 67 0.40 0.34 -12.79
C HIS A 67 0.38 0.55 -14.31
N SER A 68 0.44 1.80 -14.72
CA SER A 68 0.66 2.19 -16.11
C SER A 68 1.54 3.43 -16.20
N THR A 69 2.14 3.67 -17.36
CA THR A 69 2.97 4.85 -17.63
C THR A 69 2.39 5.64 -18.79
N GLY A 70 2.42 6.98 -18.72
CA GLY A 70 1.87 7.84 -19.77
C GLY A 70 2.36 9.27 -19.72
N ILE A 71 1.99 10.07 -20.73
CA ILE A 71 2.21 11.51 -20.75
C ILE A 71 0.88 12.21 -20.43
N TYR A 72 0.86 12.96 -19.34
CA TYR A 72 -0.29 13.71 -18.85
C TYR A 72 -0.17 15.18 -19.25
N ASP A 73 -1.30 15.84 -19.51
CA ASP A 73 -1.39 17.23 -19.99
C ASP A 73 -0.42 17.52 -21.16
N LYS A 74 -0.23 16.53 -22.04
CA LYS A 74 0.67 16.56 -23.21
C LYS A 74 2.16 16.82 -22.91
N LYS A 75 2.56 16.90 -21.63
CA LYS A 75 3.91 17.33 -21.23
C LYS A 75 4.52 16.54 -20.08
N TYR A 76 3.71 16.02 -19.16
CA TYR A 76 4.20 15.47 -17.90
C TYR A 76 4.25 13.95 -17.93
N PRO A 77 5.45 13.34 -18.05
CA PRO A 77 5.57 11.89 -17.95
C PRO A 77 5.24 11.43 -16.52
N GLY A 78 4.41 10.39 -16.42
CA GLY A 78 3.90 9.92 -15.15
C GLY A 78 3.74 8.41 -15.07
N LEU A 79 3.82 7.91 -13.83
CA LEU A 79 3.44 6.57 -13.40
C LEU A 79 2.10 6.68 -12.67
N THR A 80 1.08 6.02 -13.20
CA THR A 80 -0.18 5.83 -12.47
C THR A 80 -0.11 4.51 -11.72
N LEU A 81 -0.36 4.54 -10.41
CA LEU A 81 -0.72 3.33 -9.66
C LEU A 81 -2.24 3.25 -9.58
N GLN A 82 -2.79 2.12 -9.98
CA GLN A 82 -4.20 1.78 -9.78
C GLN A 82 -4.37 1.09 -8.43
N LEU A 83 -5.40 1.52 -7.70
CA LEU A 83 -5.68 1.14 -6.34
C LEU A 83 -7.17 0.80 -6.20
N LEU A 84 -7.51 -0.04 -5.23
CA LEU A 84 -8.88 -0.25 -4.79
C LEU A 84 -8.99 0.20 -3.34
N GLU A 85 -10.06 0.92 -3.00
CA GLU A 85 -10.37 1.17 -1.59
C GLU A 85 -10.69 -0.16 -0.89
N ALA A 86 -10.14 -0.34 0.31
CA ALA A 86 -10.04 -1.64 0.96
C ALA A 86 -11.40 -2.28 1.31
N THR A 87 -12.45 -1.49 1.52
CA THR A 87 -13.75 -1.99 2.01
C THR A 87 -14.81 -2.07 0.92
N SER A 88 -14.92 -1.03 0.09
CA SER A 88 -15.87 -0.85 -1.00
C SER A 88 -15.41 -1.39 -2.35
N ASP A 89 -14.11 -1.70 -2.49
CA ASP A 89 -13.47 -2.04 -3.76
C ASP A 89 -13.64 -0.95 -4.85
N GLU A 90 -13.93 0.30 -4.45
CA GLU A 90 -13.99 1.42 -5.38
C GLU A 90 -12.61 1.70 -6.00
N PRO A 91 -12.54 2.01 -7.30
CA PRO A 91 -11.27 2.29 -7.96
C PRO A 91 -10.74 3.70 -7.65
N TYR A 92 -9.49 3.74 -7.19
CA TYR A 92 -8.73 4.97 -7.00
C TYR A 92 -7.42 4.92 -7.80
N TYR A 93 -6.81 6.08 -7.99
CA TYR A 93 -5.50 6.16 -8.64
C TYR A 93 -4.66 7.28 -8.07
N THR A 94 -3.35 7.15 -8.25
CA THR A 94 -2.37 8.18 -7.90
C THR A 94 -1.32 8.28 -8.98
N ILE A 95 -0.83 9.50 -9.24
CA ILE A 95 0.13 9.78 -10.31
C ILE A 95 1.42 10.33 -9.72
N PHE A 96 2.53 9.65 -10.04
CA PHE A 96 3.89 10.07 -9.73
C PHE A 96 4.58 10.63 -10.96
N ASN A 97 5.32 11.73 -10.79
CA ASN A 97 6.22 12.23 -11.84
C ASN A 97 7.43 11.29 -11.96
N VAL A 98 7.67 10.78 -13.17
CA VAL A 98 8.75 9.84 -13.48
C VAL A 98 9.33 10.11 -14.86
N GLU A 99 10.48 9.54 -15.18
CA GLU A 99 11.02 9.57 -16.54
C GLU A 99 10.57 8.32 -17.32
N ILE A 100 9.95 8.51 -18.49
CA ILE A 100 9.50 7.41 -19.35
C ILE A 100 10.20 7.38 -20.71
N THR A 101 11.26 8.16 -20.91
CA THR A 101 12.02 8.23 -22.17
C THR A 101 13.42 7.66 -22.03
N ARG A 102 14.06 7.29 -23.14
CA ARG A 102 15.44 6.79 -23.18
C ARG A 102 16.46 7.90 -22.95
N LYS A 103 17.38 7.72 -21.99
CA LYS A 103 18.50 8.66 -21.77
C LYS A 103 19.61 8.57 -22.81
N ARG A 104 19.73 7.44 -23.51
CA ARG A 104 20.79 7.16 -24.49
C ARG A 104 20.21 6.35 -25.64
N SER A 105 20.75 6.54 -26.83
CA SER A 105 20.48 5.67 -27.98
C SER A 105 21.12 4.30 -27.75
N THR A 106 20.38 3.24 -28.06
CA THR A 106 20.82 1.85 -27.97
C THR A 106 20.28 1.09 -29.19
N LYS A 107 20.66 -0.18 -29.35
CA LYS A 107 20.05 -1.04 -30.38
C LYS A 107 18.52 -1.21 -30.24
N TYR A 108 17.95 -0.88 -29.07
CA TYR A 108 16.52 -1.01 -28.77
C TYR A 108 15.74 0.32 -28.88
N GLY A 109 16.35 1.37 -29.42
CA GLY A 109 15.72 2.68 -29.64
C GLY A 109 16.63 3.87 -29.36
N ARG A 110 16.22 5.04 -29.86
CA ARG A 110 16.98 6.30 -29.80
C ARG A 110 16.75 7.04 -28.47
N GLN A 111 17.68 7.91 -28.11
CA GLN A 111 17.49 8.86 -27.02
C GLN A 111 16.23 9.69 -27.25
N GLY A 112 15.46 9.94 -26.19
CA GLY A 112 14.20 10.68 -26.24
C GLY A 112 12.98 9.83 -26.59
N GLU A 113 13.14 8.66 -27.21
CA GLU A 113 12.03 7.73 -27.47
C GLU A 113 11.48 7.17 -26.16
N LEU A 114 10.20 6.77 -26.18
CA LEU A 114 9.54 6.15 -25.03
C LEU A 114 10.21 4.83 -24.65
N LEU A 115 10.23 4.56 -23.34
CA LEU A 115 10.49 3.23 -22.81
C LEU A 115 9.34 2.28 -23.17
N PRO A 116 9.58 0.95 -23.14
CA PRO A 116 8.49 -0.02 -23.24
C PRO A 116 7.39 0.28 -22.21
N ALA A 117 6.15 -0.07 -22.55
CA ALA A 117 4.99 0.18 -21.68
C ALA A 117 5.22 -0.33 -20.25
N GLY A 118 4.81 0.47 -19.26
CA GLY A 118 4.98 0.17 -17.84
C GLY A 118 6.38 0.43 -17.29
N LYS A 119 7.39 0.69 -18.14
CA LYS A 119 8.76 0.96 -17.67
C LYS A 119 8.97 2.45 -17.44
N PHE A 120 9.61 2.75 -16.32
CA PHE A 120 9.92 4.12 -15.90
C PHE A 120 11.25 4.17 -15.14
N ARG A 121 11.75 5.38 -14.93
CA ARG A 121 12.85 5.68 -14.01
C ARG A 121 12.44 6.75 -13.03
N VAL A 122 12.94 6.64 -11.81
CA VAL A 122 12.66 7.61 -10.75
C VAL A 122 13.92 8.34 -10.31
N GLY A 123 13.75 9.59 -9.88
CA GLY A 123 14.81 10.33 -9.19
C GLY A 123 14.92 9.90 -7.72
N LYS A 124 16.14 9.92 -7.14
CA LYS A 124 16.41 9.51 -5.75
C LYS A 124 15.55 10.22 -4.69
N ARG A 125 15.19 11.48 -4.96
CA ARG A 125 14.40 12.37 -4.08
C ARG A 125 12.96 12.56 -4.58
N SER A 126 12.48 11.68 -5.46
CA SER A 126 11.10 11.73 -5.97
C SER A 126 10.09 11.35 -4.89
N SER A 127 8.85 11.82 -5.02
CA SER A 127 7.73 11.38 -4.17
C SER A 127 7.54 9.87 -4.25
N PHE A 128 7.77 9.25 -5.41
CA PHE A 128 7.72 7.79 -5.54
C PHE A 128 8.76 7.09 -4.66
N CYS A 129 10.00 7.58 -4.61
CA CYS A 129 11.01 7.02 -3.72
C CYS A 129 10.64 7.22 -2.24
N ASN A 130 9.99 8.32 -1.87
CA ASN A 130 9.53 8.54 -0.50
C ASN A 130 8.41 7.56 -0.13
N PHE A 131 7.42 7.39 -1.02
CA PHE A 131 6.41 6.34 -0.90
C PHE A 131 7.05 4.96 -0.73
N TRP A 132 7.98 4.58 -1.62
CA TRP A 132 8.64 3.26 -1.53
C TRP A 132 9.37 3.05 -0.21
N ARG A 133 10.04 4.08 0.34
CA ARG A 133 10.72 3.94 1.64
C ARG A 133 9.74 3.67 2.77
N SER A 134 8.50 4.18 2.69
CA SER A 134 7.49 3.91 3.72
C SER A 134 7.05 2.45 3.80
N THR A 135 7.28 1.65 2.74
CA THR A 135 6.87 0.24 2.69
C THR A 135 7.86 -0.70 3.38
N ASN A 136 9.01 -0.19 3.86
CA ASN A 136 10.13 -0.99 4.37
C ASN A 136 10.68 -2.05 3.40
N LEU A 137 10.22 -2.07 2.14
CA LEU A 137 10.77 -2.95 1.11
C LEU A 137 12.20 -2.51 0.76
N ALA A 138 13.05 -3.48 0.49
CA ALA A 138 14.37 -3.21 -0.05
C ALA A 138 14.28 -2.35 -1.32
N LEU A 139 15.13 -1.33 -1.40
CA LEU A 139 15.24 -0.54 -2.62
C LEU A 139 15.78 -1.43 -3.75
N PRO A 140 15.19 -1.36 -4.96
CA PRO A 140 15.77 -2.03 -6.11
C PRO A 140 17.22 -1.58 -6.34
N PRO A 141 18.10 -2.46 -6.86
CA PRO A 141 19.50 -2.13 -7.09
C PRO A 141 19.69 -0.92 -8.02
N ARG A 142 18.70 -0.62 -8.86
CA ARG A 142 18.71 0.49 -9.82
C ARG A 142 17.38 1.23 -9.78
N LEU A 143 17.43 2.55 -9.87
CA LEU A 143 16.21 3.39 -9.93
C LEU A 143 15.38 3.19 -11.21
N SER A 144 15.95 2.54 -12.22
CA SER A 144 15.24 2.19 -13.45
C SER A 144 14.56 0.82 -13.39
N SER A 145 14.75 0.04 -12.33
CA SER A 145 14.17 -1.31 -12.20
C SER A 145 12.96 -1.36 -11.27
N PHE A 146 12.45 -0.24 -10.74
CA PHE A 146 11.28 -0.26 -9.86
C PHE A 146 10.05 -0.95 -10.47
N HIS A 147 9.87 -0.87 -11.79
CA HIS A 147 8.79 -1.56 -12.50
C HIS A 147 8.78 -3.08 -12.24
N ASP A 148 9.94 -3.70 -12.05
CA ASP A 148 10.05 -5.15 -11.77
C ASP A 148 9.63 -5.50 -10.33
N TYR A 149 9.60 -4.51 -9.43
CA TYR A 149 9.36 -4.72 -7.99
C TYR A 149 7.97 -4.24 -7.54
N LEU A 150 7.22 -3.50 -8.38
CA LEU A 150 5.86 -3.05 -8.04
C LEU A 150 4.93 -4.21 -7.68
N GLY A 151 5.20 -5.43 -8.18
CA GLY A 151 4.47 -6.63 -7.77
C GLY A 151 4.59 -6.97 -6.29
N ASN A 152 5.62 -6.49 -5.59
CA ASN A 152 5.81 -6.70 -4.15
C ASN A 152 4.83 -5.88 -3.31
N LEU A 153 4.17 -4.86 -3.89
CA LEU A 153 3.13 -4.09 -3.22
C LEU A 153 1.80 -4.86 -3.12
N LYS A 154 1.73 -6.07 -3.69
CA LYS A 154 0.56 -6.94 -3.49
C LYS A 154 0.38 -7.17 -1.99
N ASN A 155 -0.85 -6.95 -1.51
CA ASN A 155 -1.27 -7.10 -0.11
C ASN A 155 -0.76 -6.00 0.84
N PHE A 156 -0.15 -4.93 0.33
CA PHE A 156 0.19 -3.77 1.16
C PHE A 156 -1.05 -2.90 1.41
N VAL A 157 -1.23 -2.50 2.67
CA VAL A 157 -2.23 -1.52 3.10
C VAL A 157 -1.64 -0.13 2.94
N LEU A 158 -2.19 0.64 2.01
CA LEU A 158 -1.73 2.00 1.70
C LEU A 158 -2.75 3.04 2.17
N ILE A 159 -2.27 4.20 2.60
CA ILE A 159 -3.11 5.35 2.94
C ILE A 159 -2.65 6.58 2.16
N ALA A 160 -3.61 7.44 1.82
CA ALA A 160 -3.37 8.70 1.15
C ALA A 160 -4.57 9.64 1.33
N ASP A 161 -4.31 10.93 1.22
CA ASP A 161 -5.34 11.95 1.14
C ASP A 161 -5.91 12.00 -0.28
N GLU A 162 -7.20 12.28 -0.39
CA GLU A 162 -7.83 12.57 -1.68
C GLU A 162 -7.48 13.98 -2.15
N VAL A 163 -7.34 14.15 -3.46
CA VAL A 163 -7.14 15.47 -4.06
C VAL A 163 -8.48 16.19 -4.13
N ALA A 164 -8.56 17.36 -3.49
CA ALA A 164 -9.75 18.21 -3.55
C ALA A 164 -10.20 18.44 -5.01
N ASN A 165 -11.51 18.30 -5.24
CA ASN A 165 -12.16 18.47 -6.55
C ASN A 165 -11.72 17.48 -7.64
N ARG A 166 -11.09 16.34 -7.28
CA ARG A 166 -10.73 15.27 -8.22
C ARG A 166 -11.12 13.91 -7.63
N PRO A 167 -12.41 13.51 -7.71
CA PRO A 167 -12.87 12.25 -7.15
C PRO A 167 -12.09 11.06 -7.73
N GLY A 168 -11.77 10.09 -6.87
CA GLY A 168 -10.97 8.91 -7.23
C GLY A 168 -9.46 9.17 -7.37
N ARG A 169 -8.99 10.42 -7.28
CA ARG A 169 -7.56 10.76 -7.35
C ARG A 169 -6.97 10.98 -5.96
N LEU A 170 -5.94 10.21 -5.64
CA LEU A 170 -5.16 10.36 -4.42
C LEU A 170 -3.97 11.29 -4.61
N ASN A 171 -3.59 11.99 -3.54
CA ASN A 171 -2.41 12.84 -3.50
C ASN A 171 -1.15 11.96 -3.36
N SER A 172 -0.33 11.91 -4.41
CA SER A 172 0.89 11.10 -4.44
C SER A 172 1.97 11.51 -3.42
N GLN A 173 1.89 12.72 -2.84
CA GLN A 173 2.80 13.13 -1.77
C GLN A 173 2.38 12.57 -0.40
N SER A 174 1.10 12.29 -0.21
CA SER A 174 0.56 11.72 1.03
C SER A 174 0.58 10.19 1.05
N LEU A 175 0.72 9.56 -0.14
CA LEU A 175 0.71 8.11 -0.30
C LEU A 175 1.86 7.48 0.47
N ARG A 176 1.51 6.61 1.42
CA ARG A 176 2.44 5.87 2.25
C ARG A 176 1.84 4.53 2.67
N ALA A 177 2.69 3.61 3.08
CA ALA A 177 2.24 2.39 3.72
C ALA A 177 1.73 2.68 5.14
N LEU A 178 0.65 2.00 5.54
CA LEU A 178 0.09 2.13 6.88
C LEU A 178 0.99 1.38 7.88
N SER A 179 1.18 1.94 9.07
CA SER A 179 1.75 1.22 10.21
C SER A 179 0.85 1.42 11.42
N VAL A 180 0.47 0.32 12.08
CA VAL A 180 -0.32 0.30 13.32
C VAL A 180 0.28 -0.76 14.22
N SER A 181 0.67 -0.37 15.43
CA SER A 181 1.31 -1.30 16.38
C SER A 181 0.30 -2.27 17.00
N ALA A 182 0.80 -3.42 17.46
CA ALA A 182 0.00 -4.39 18.20
C ALA A 182 -0.63 -3.79 19.46
N ASP A 183 0.10 -2.93 20.16
CA ASP A 183 -0.39 -2.24 21.36
C ASP A 183 -1.54 -1.27 21.07
N GLU A 184 -1.50 -0.59 19.92
CA GLU A 184 -2.62 0.27 19.48
C GLU A 184 -3.86 -0.58 19.17
N ILE A 185 -3.70 -1.66 18.41
CA ILE A 185 -4.80 -2.57 18.05
C ILE A 185 -5.41 -3.18 19.32
N SER A 186 -4.59 -3.73 20.21
CA SER A 186 -5.03 -4.34 21.46
C SER A 186 -5.79 -3.35 22.34
N ARG A 187 -5.24 -2.15 22.58
CA ARG A 187 -5.90 -1.11 23.38
C ARG A 187 -7.24 -0.70 22.78
N ARG A 188 -7.31 -0.48 21.47
CA ARG A 188 -8.53 -0.06 20.78
C ARG A 188 -9.59 -1.17 20.83
N PHE A 189 -9.19 -2.41 20.59
CA PHE A 189 -10.07 -3.58 20.61
C PHE A 189 -10.64 -3.84 22.01
N LEU A 190 -9.81 -3.77 23.06
CA LEU A 190 -10.25 -3.93 24.45
C LEU A 190 -11.14 -2.77 24.93
N ALA A 191 -10.83 -1.52 24.53
CA ALA A 191 -11.64 -0.37 24.91
C ALA A 191 -13.07 -0.45 24.36
N ASP A 192 -13.25 -0.95 23.14
CA ASP A 192 -14.58 -1.14 22.56
C ASP A 192 -15.32 -2.34 23.14
N ASN A 193 -14.61 -3.39 23.60
CA ASN A 193 -15.21 -4.51 24.33
C ASN A 193 -15.82 -4.08 25.68
N ASN A 194 -15.28 -3.04 26.32
CA ASN A 194 -15.78 -2.56 27.62
C ASN A 194 -16.95 -1.55 27.50
N ARG A 195 -17.34 -1.17 26.28
CA ARG A 195 -18.43 -0.21 26.00
C ARG A 195 -19.76 -0.88 25.65
N THR A 196 -19.80 -2.21 25.63
CA THR A 196 -21.00 -3.05 25.40
C THR A 196 -21.45 -3.74 26.67
#